data_AF-A0A920J6F3-F1
#
_entry.id   AF-A0A920J6F3-F1
#
_cell.length_a   1.000
_cell.length_b   1.000
_cell.length_c   1.000
_cell.angle_alpha   90.00
_cell.angle_beta   90.00
_cell.angle_gamma   90.00
#
_symmetry.space_group_name_H-M   'P 1'
#
loop_
_entity.id
_entity.type
_entity.pdbx_description
1 polymer ?
#
loop_
_entity_poly.entity_id
_entity_poly.type
_entity_poly.pdbx_seq_one_letter_code
_entity_poly.pdbx_strand_id
1 'polypeptide(L)' 'MTQFPKRLGLPEEYASLVKHIVENPFLNGETIRLDGGIRMQPK' A
#
# COMPACT_ATOMS: atom_id res chain seq x y z
N MET A 1 3.16 -1.03 -14.82
CA MET A 1 2.58 -2.37 -14.53
C MET A 1 3.01 -2.76 -13.12
N THR A 2 2.10 -3.25 -12.27
CA THR A 2 2.46 -3.71 -10.91
C THR A 2 3.44 -4.89 -11.02
N GLN A 3 4.44 -4.95 -10.14
CA GLN A 3 5.43 -6.02 -10.15
C GLN A 3 4.81 -7.31 -9.61
N PHE A 4 4.22 -7.24 -8.43
CA PHE A 4 3.42 -8.31 -7.85
C PHE A 4 2.57 -7.75 -6.69
N PRO A 5 1.31 -8.16 -6.54
CA PRO A 5 0.52 -8.99 -7.47
C PRO A 5 0.15 -8.24 -8.75
N LYS A 6 0.04 -8.98 -9.88
CA LYS A 6 -0.28 -8.42 -11.21
C LYS A 6 -1.78 -8.14 -11.39
N ARG A 7 -2.36 -7.35 -10.49
CA ARG A 7 -3.76 -6.90 -10.52
C ARG A 7 -3.90 -5.53 -9.86
N LEU A 8 -5.09 -4.95 -9.93
CA LEU A 8 -5.46 -3.81 -9.09
C LEU A 8 -5.58 -4.26 -7.62
N GLY A 9 -5.28 -3.33 -6.72
CA GLY A 9 -5.51 -3.51 -5.29
C GLY A 9 -6.99 -3.62 -4.99
N LEU A 10 -7.32 -4.43 -3.98
CA LEU A 10 -8.67 -4.54 -3.45
C LEU A 10 -8.84 -3.57 -2.27
N PRO A 11 -10.04 -2.99 -2.07
CA PRO A 11 -10.29 -2.08 -0.95
C PRO A 11 -9.94 -2.67 0.42
N GLU A 12 -10.15 -3.97 0.60
CA GLU A 12 -9.89 -4.68 1.85
C GLU A 12 -8.39 -4.75 2.19
N GLU A 13 -7.51 -4.76 1.17
CA GLU A 13 -6.05 -4.73 1.37
C GLU A 13 -5.60 -3.37 1.91
N TYR A 14 -6.22 -2.29 1.45
CA TYR A 14 -5.99 -0.95 2.00
C TYR A 14 -6.51 -0.86 3.44
N ALA A 15 -7.72 -1.34 3.71
CA ALA A 15 -8.29 -1.35 5.06
C ALA A 15 -7.44 -2.15 6.05
N SER A 16 -6.82 -3.25 5.60
CA SER A 16 -5.88 -4.04 6.40
C SER A 16 -4.66 -3.22 6.84
N LEU A 17 -4.07 -2.43 5.93
CA LEU A 17 -2.97 -1.53 6.28
C LEU A 17 -3.40 -0.43 7.26
N VAL A 18 -4.58 0.17 7.07
CA VAL A 18 -5.12 1.17 7.99
C VAL A 18 -5.26 0.59 9.40
N LYS A 19 -5.83 -0.61 9.52
CA LYS A 19 -5.96 -1.29 10.81
C LYS A 19 -4.59 -1.47 11.47
N HIS A 20 -3.58 -1.93 10.72
CA HIS A 20 -2.24 -2.13 11.25
C HIS A 20 -1.59 -0.82 11.74
N ILE A 21 -1.80 0.30 11.03
CA ILE A 21 -1.31 1.62 11.45
C ILE A 21 -1.94 2.03 12.78
N VAL A 22 -3.27 1.89 12.92
CA VAL A 22 -3.98 2.28 14.15
C VAL A 22 -3.59 1.40 15.35
N GLU A 23 -3.32 0.11 15.12
CA GLU A 23 -2.98 -0.85 16.18
C GLU A 23 -1.51 -0.79 16.63
N ASN A 24 -0.62 -0.21 15.82
CA ASN A 24 0.82 -0.17 16.11
C ASN A 24 1.30 1.24 16.52
N PRO A 25 1.48 1.53 17.82
CA PRO A 25 1.82 2.88 18.29
C PRO A 25 3.23 3.35 17.87
N PHE A 26 4.07 2.47 17.34
CA PHE A 26 5.39 2.84 16.82
C PHE A 26 5.35 3.39 15.38
N LEU A 27 4.27 3.16 14.63
CA LEU A 27 4.10 3.73 13.29
C LEU A 27 3.69 5.20 13.41
N ASN A 28 4.62 6.09 13.12
CA ASN A 28 4.41 7.53 13.22
C ASN A 28 5.29 8.29 12.22
N GLY A 29 4.78 9.39 11.66
CA GLY A 29 5.55 10.29 10.81
C GLY A 29 6.07 9.71 9.49
N GLU A 30 5.46 8.62 9.00
CA GLU A 30 5.93 7.88 7.81
C GLU A 30 4.89 7.85 6.69
N THR A 31 5.34 7.63 5.45
CA THR A 31 4.49 7.41 4.27
C THR A 31 4.73 6.01 3.69
N ILE A 32 3.75 5.13 3.80
CA ILE A 32 3.84 3.76 3.30
C ILE A 32 3.19 3.66 1.92
N ARG A 33 3.94 3.19 0.92
CA ARG A 33 3.38 2.84 -0.40
C ARG A 33 2.78 1.43 -0.35
N LEU A 34 1.50 1.31 -0.72
CA LEU A 34 0.81 0.04 -0.93
C LEU A 34 0.43 -0.07 -2.41
N ASP A 35 1.37 -0.50 -3.25
CA ASP A 35 1.25 -0.31 -4.70
C ASP A 35 1.78 -1.46 -5.58
N GLY A 36 2.09 -2.60 -4.96
CA GLY A 36 2.63 -3.76 -5.68
C GLY A 36 3.96 -3.48 -6.40
N GLY A 37 4.76 -2.53 -5.90
CA GLY A 37 6.08 -2.20 -6.43
C GLY A 37 6.05 -1.40 -7.73
N ILE A 38 4.91 -0.83 -8.12
CA ILE A 38 4.80 -0.07 -9.38
C ILE A 38 5.59 1.24 -9.30
N ARG A 39 6.13 1.66 -10.45
CA ARG A 39 6.57 3.04 -10.73
C ARG A 39 5.83 3.51 -11.98
N MET A 40 5.13 4.64 -11.87
CA MET A 40 4.34 5.19 -12.98
C MET A 40 5.30 5.76 -14.03
N GLN A 41 5.11 5.38 -15.29
CA GLN A 41 5.89 5.91 -16.41
C GLN A 41 5.17 7.14 -17.01
N PRO A 42 5.93 8.10 -17.60
CA PRO A 42 5.35 9.18 -18.39
C PRO A 42 4.50 8.63 -19.55
N LYS A 43 3.55 9.44 -20.04
CA LYS A 43 2.77 9.14 -21.25
C LYS A 43 3.21 10.00 -22.41
#